data_AF-A0A0V1J7R7-F1
#
_entry.id   AF-A0A0V1J7R7-F1
#
_cell.length_a   1.000
_cell.length_b   1.000
_cell.length_c   1.000
_cell.angle_alpha   90.00
_cell.angle_beta   90.00
_cell.angle_gamma   90.00
#
_symmetry.space_group_name_H-M   'P 1'
#
loop_
_entity.id
_entity.type
_entity.pdbx_description
1 polymer ?
#
loop_
_entity_poly.entity_id
_entity_poly.type
_entity_poly.pdbx_seq_one_letter_code
_entity_poly.pdbx_strand_id
1 'polypeptide(L)'
;MSPRPCKPSWSEPPFVSFCQLHYIHAQAQPVSRTVRDQPNFTRGSNYLLPWNVNVTVDVKKWQDWMNTAANYSKRMSYFSKKPSAIKNGEGLVHVKVFVGFEYECSRGHRFMMQSPDKILKHSGPYGPTDDAEAVLDNDMPLMFPCSCRSNRPFYLGQLMRIHVVTPKAPVVVQVQPRIQIQSAQSIIFDTGIDDIQLESSKYWIVRFPYAYYAMSAPIYLRREGNHAVGKVFKKMITVKSKL
;
A
#
# COMPACT_ATOMS: atom_id res chain seq x y z
N MET A 1 47.61 -29.72 -23.80
CA MET A 1 46.89 -28.43 -23.85
C MET A 1 45.44 -28.68 -23.45
N SER A 2 45.13 -28.47 -22.19
CA SER A 2 43.78 -28.61 -21.63
C SER A 2 42.97 -27.33 -21.87
N PRO A 3 41.69 -27.41 -22.28
CA PRO A 3 40.86 -26.23 -22.49
C PRO A 3 40.57 -25.56 -21.15
N ARG A 4 40.75 -24.24 -21.09
CA ARG A 4 40.36 -23.40 -19.94
C ARG A 4 38.84 -23.49 -19.76
N PRO A 5 38.32 -23.73 -18.55
CA PRO A 5 36.90 -23.56 -18.32
C PRO A 5 36.56 -22.07 -18.40
N CYS A 6 35.68 -21.72 -19.32
CA CYS A 6 35.03 -20.41 -19.34
C CYS A 6 34.35 -20.20 -17.98
N LYS A 7 34.83 -19.24 -17.19
CA LYS A 7 34.10 -18.76 -16.02
C LYS A 7 32.78 -18.17 -16.51
N PRO A 8 31.62 -18.61 -16.01
CA PRO A 8 30.41 -17.84 -16.22
C PRO A 8 30.50 -16.57 -15.36
N SER A 9 30.49 -15.42 -16.01
CA SER A 9 30.43 -14.11 -15.37
C SER A 9 29.03 -13.89 -14.81
N TRP A 10 28.75 -14.40 -13.62
CA TRP A 10 27.55 -14.06 -12.86
C TRP A 10 27.83 -12.80 -12.05
N SER A 11 27.73 -11.64 -12.70
CA SER A 11 27.75 -10.32 -12.07
C SER A 11 26.33 -9.76 -11.94
N GLU A 12 25.42 -10.49 -11.30
CA GLU A 12 24.10 -10.01 -10.87
C GLU A 12 23.75 -10.69 -9.53
N PRO A 13 23.27 -9.97 -8.50
CA PRO A 13 22.91 -10.61 -7.24
C PRO A 13 21.67 -11.50 -7.45
N PRO A 14 21.72 -12.77 -7.01
CA PRO A 14 20.63 -13.71 -7.25
C PRO A 14 19.52 -13.46 -6.21
N PHE A 15 18.41 -12.89 -6.70
CA PHE A 15 17.07 -12.90 -6.10
C PHE A 15 16.75 -11.83 -5.04
N VAL A 16 16.06 -10.78 -5.48
CA VAL A 16 15.21 -9.93 -4.63
C VAL A 16 13.88 -10.66 -4.37
N SER A 17 13.33 -10.60 -3.16
CA SER A 17 11.98 -11.10 -2.92
C SER A 17 11.00 -10.24 -3.74
N PHE A 18 10.48 -10.74 -4.85
CA PHE A 18 9.70 -9.90 -5.75
C PHE A 18 8.34 -9.53 -5.14
N CYS A 19 8.15 -8.26 -4.83
CA CYS A 19 6.83 -7.65 -4.69
C CYS A 19 6.26 -7.46 -6.11
N GLN A 20 5.14 -8.12 -6.42
CA GLN A 20 4.50 -8.00 -7.73
C GLN A 20 3.47 -6.88 -7.69
N LEU A 21 3.60 -5.88 -8.55
CA LEU A 21 2.59 -4.84 -8.71
C LEU A 21 1.47 -5.36 -9.62
N HIS A 22 0.24 -5.42 -9.10
CA HIS A 22 -0.95 -5.72 -9.89
C HIS A 22 -1.79 -4.45 -10.03
N TYR A 23 -2.17 -4.09 -11.26
CA TYR A 23 -3.07 -2.97 -11.50
C TYR A 23 -4.48 -3.49 -11.82
N ILE A 24 -5.50 -2.83 -11.26
CA ILE A 24 -6.90 -3.03 -11.66
C ILE A 24 -7.43 -1.70 -12.15
N HIS A 25 -7.84 -1.66 -13.41
CA HIS A 25 -8.40 -0.45 -14.00
C HIS A 25 -9.75 -0.12 -13.37
N ALA A 26 -9.80 0.91 -12.53
CA ALA A 26 -10.98 1.28 -11.72
C ALA A 26 -12.14 1.92 -12.52
N GLN A 27 -12.13 1.92 -13.86
CA GLN A 27 -13.10 2.68 -14.64
C GLN A 27 -14.53 2.10 -14.66
N ALA A 28 -14.79 0.91 -14.13
CA ALA A 28 -16.11 0.28 -14.24
C ALA A 28 -16.89 0.09 -12.92
N GLN A 29 -16.28 0.26 -11.74
CA GLN A 29 -16.97 0.00 -10.46
C GLN A 29 -16.51 0.98 -9.37
N PRO A 30 -17.40 1.41 -8.44
CA PRO A 30 -16.97 2.15 -7.27
C PRO A 30 -16.02 1.28 -6.46
N VAL A 31 -14.84 1.83 -6.13
CA VAL A 31 -13.75 1.18 -5.37
C VAL A 31 -14.26 0.47 -4.12
N SER A 32 -15.29 1.02 -3.47
CA SER A 32 -15.94 0.41 -2.31
C SER A 32 -16.56 -0.95 -2.61
N ARG A 33 -17.09 -1.21 -3.81
CA ARG A 33 -17.62 -2.52 -4.21
C ARG A 33 -16.50 -3.52 -4.50
N THR A 34 -15.41 -3.08 -5.15
CA THR A 34 -14.31 -3.96 -5.56
C THR A 34 -13.62 -4.68 -4.39
N VAL A 35 -13.54 -4.06 -3.20
CA VAL A 35 -13.01 -4.72 -1.99
C VAL A 35 -14.11 -5.44 -1.22
N ARG A 36 -15.32 -4.85 -1.14
CA ARG A 36 -16.41 -5.39 -0.32
C ARG A 36 -16.91 -6.75 -0.80
N ASP A 37 -16.91 -6.97 -2.12
CA ASP A 37 -17.40 -8.19 -2.74
C ASP A 37 -16.35 -9.32 -2.73
N GLN A 38 -15.14 -9.05 -2.22
CA GLN A 38 -14.11 -10.07 -2.16
C GLN A 38 -14.36 -11.06 -1.01
N PRO A 39 -14.15 -12.36 -1.26
CA PRO A 39 -14.45 -13.38 -0.27
C PRO A 39 -13.45 -13.35 0.90
N ASN A 40 -13.87 -13.99 1.99
CA ASN A 40 -13.09 -14.34 3.17
C ASN A 40 -12.59 -13.19 4.04
N PHE A 41 -13.02 -11.95 3.79
CA PHE A 41 -12.77 -10.87 4.74
C PHE A 41 -13.51 -11.10 6.05
N THR A 42 -12.81 -10.92 7.17
CA THR A 42 -13.45 -10.91 8.48
C THR A 42 -14.46 -9.76 8.54
N ARG A 43 -15.58 -9.97 9.23
CA ARG A 43 -16.72 -9.04 9.24
C ARG A 43 -16.27 -7.62 9.61
N GLY A 44 -16.56 -6.67 8.72
CA GLY A 44 -16.27 -5.24 8.92
C GLY A 44 -14.82 -4.83 8.64
N SER A 45 -13.97 -5.74 8.16
CA SER A 45 -12.55 -5.45 7.85
C SER A 45 -12.28 -5.14 6.37
N ASN A 46 -13.30 -5.18 5.51
CA ASN A 46 -13.22 -5.01 4.05
C ASN A 46 -13.35 -3.55 3.59
N TYR A 47 -12.70 -2.62 4.31
CA TYR A 47 -12.76 -1.18 4.04
C TYR A 47 -11.36 -0.61 3.86
N LEU A 48 -11.25 0.39 3.00
CA LEU A 48 -10.05 1.21 2.87
C LEU A 48 -10.19 2.44 3.76
N LEU A 49 -9.08 2.86 4.34
CA LEU A 49 -8.98 4.04 5.18
C LEU A 49 -8.74 5.28 4.31
N PRO A 50 -9.49 6.37 4.50
CA PRO A 50 -9.20 7.64 3.85
C PRO A 50 -7.90 8.25 4.37
N TRP A 51 -7.09 8.77 3.46
CA TRP A 51 -5.89 9.55 3.76
C TRP A 51 -6.03 10.93 3.12
N ASN A 52 -6.10 11.97 3.96
CA ASN A 52 -6.14 13.35 3.49
C ASN A 52 -4.72 13.89 3.45
N VAL A 53 -4.22 14.22 2.25
CA VAL A 53 -2.85 14.69 2.06
C VAL A 53 -2.84 16.12 1.59
N ASN A 54 -1.98 16.93 2.22
CA ASN A 54 -1.69 18.28 1.79
C ASN A 54 -0.52 18.23 0.81
N VAL A 55 -0.75 18.66 -0.42
CA VAL A 55 0.25 18.67 -1.48
C VAL A 55 0.54 20.12 -1.84
N THR A 56 1.81 20.52 -1.77
CA THR A 56 2.26 21.81 -2.27
C THR A 56 2.28 21.78 -3.80
N VAL A 57 1.66 22.78 -4.43
CA VAL A 57 1.53 22.89 -5.89
C VAL A 57 1.83 24.31 -6.35
N ASP A 58 2.31 24.45 -7.58
CA ASP A 58 2.31 25.73 -8.28
C ASP A 58 0.86 26.14 -8.60
N VAL A 59 0.44 27.31 -8.10
CA VAL A 59 -0.96 27.77 -8.20
C VAL A 59 -1.37 27.99 -9.65
N LYS A 60 -0.47 28.51 -10.50
CA LYS A 60 -0.77 28.82 -11.90
C LYS A 60 -0.95 27.53 -12.69
N LYS A 61 0.01 26.61 -12.60
CA LYS A 61 -0.08 25.31 -13.29
C LYS A 61 -1.30 24.50 -12.85
N TRP A 62 -1.61 24.55 -11.55
CA TRP A 62 -2.81 23.89 -11.01
C TRP A 62 -4.09 24.48 -11.58
N GLN A 63 -4.18 25.81 -11.67
CA GLN A 63 -5.33 26.50 -12.24
C GLN A 63 -5.47 26.24 -13.74
N ASP A 64 -4.36 26.17 -14.48
CA ASP A 64 -4.35 25.82 -15.89
C ASP A 64 -4.87 24.38 -16.10
N TRP A 65 -4.36 23.43 -15.31
CA TRP A 65 -4.86 22.05 -15.32
C TRP A 65 -6.35 21.98 -15.01
N MET A 66 -6.82 22.72 -14.00
CA MET A 66 -8.25 22.80 -13.65
C MET A 66 -9.11 23.28 -14.80
N ASN A 67 -8.67 24.32 -15.51
CA ASN A 67 -9.40 24.91 -16.62
C ASN A 67 -9.49 23.90 -17.79
N THR A 68 -8.39 23.23 -18.13
CA THR A 68 -8.37 22.18 -19.16
C THR A 68 -9.22 20.96 -18.75
N ALA A 69 -9.11 20.53 -17.50
CA ALA A 69 -9.85 19.41 -16.93
C ALA A 69 -11.37 19.65 -16.90
N ALA A 70 -11.80 20.86 -16.51
CA ALA A 70 -13.22 21.24 -16.47
C ALA A 70 -13.87 21.21 -17.85
N ASN A 71 -13.10 21.53 -18.90
CA ASN A 71 -13.56 21.44 -20.29
C ASN A 71 -13.78 19.98 -20.74
N TYR A 72 -13.00 19.03 -20.23
CA TYR A 72 -13.11 17.61 -20.57
C TYR A 72 -14.16 16.84 -19.74
N SER A 73 -14.43 17.26 -18.50
CA SER A 73 -15.52 16.64 -17.72
C SER A 73 -16.16 17.56 -16.69
N LYS A 74 -17.48 17.74 -16.80
CA LYS A 74 -18.32 18.42 -15.77
C LYS A 74 -18.31 17.71 -14.40
N ARG A 75 -17.80 16.46 -14.31
CA ARG A 75 -17.73 15.68 -13.07
C ARG A 75 -16.41 15.87 -12.30
N MET A 76 -15.38 16.46 -12.91
CA MET A 76 -14.09 16.71 -12.24
C MET A 76 -14.11 17.94 -11.32
N SER A 77 -14.94 18.94 -11.62
CA SER A 77 -15.05 20.19 -10.85
C SER A 77 -15.44 20.00 -9.38
N TYR A 78 -16.02 18.85 -9.01
CA TYR A 78 -16.44 18.52 -7.65
C TYR A 78 -15.32 17.96 -6.76
N PHE A 79 -14.25 17.41 -7.33
CA PHE A 79 -13.23 16.67 -6.56
C PHE A 79 -11.92 17.43 -6.37
N SER A 80 -11.72 18.49 -7.13
CA SER A 80 -10.46 19.21 -7.15
C SER A 80 -10.67 20.57 -6.48
N LYS A 81 -10.16 20.70 -5.24
CA LYS A 81 -10.24 21.96 -4.47
C LYS A 81 -9.26 22.98 -5.03
N LYS A 82 -9.61 24.27 -4.96
CA LYS A 82 -8.68 25.37 -5.27
C LYS A 82 -7.52 25.35 -4.27
N PRO A 83 -6.28 25.69 -4.69
CA PRO A 83 -5.17 25.85 -3.78
C PRO A 83 -5.49 26.87 -2.69
N SER A 84 -5.11 26.57 -1.45
CA SER A 84 -5.22 27.43 -0.27
C SER A 84 -3.83 27.79 0.26
N ALA A 85 -3.76 28.65 1.28
CA ALA A 85 -2.50 29.03 1.95
C ALA A 85 -1.39 29.47 0.98
N ILE A 86 -1.74 30.33 0.01
CA ILE A 86 -0.85 30.72 -1.09
C ILE A 86 0.29 31.60 -0.57
N LYS A 87 1.54 31.24 -0.91
CA LYS A 87 2.76 32.00 -0.63
C LYS A 87 3.73 31.86 -1.80
N ASN A 88 4.27 32.98 -2.28
CA ASN A 88 5.27 33.01 -3.36
C ASN A 88 4.89 32.22 -4.63
N GLY A 89 3.61 32.14 -4.97
CA GLY A 89 3.12 31.38 -6.15
C GLY A 89 2.88 29.89 -5.90
N GLU A 90 3.25 29.37 -4.74
CA GLU A 90 2.91 28.02 -4.28
C GLU A 90 1.66 28.04 -3.40
N GLY A 91 0.86 26.98 -3.44
CA GLY A 91 -0.31 26.80 -2.59
C GLY A 91 -0.46 25.35 -2.15
N LEU A 92 -1.30 25.12 -1.14
CA LEU A 92 -1.62 23.80 -0.63
C LEU A 92 -2.93 23.30 -1.23
N VAL A 93 -2.93 22.06 -1.70
CA VAL A 93 -4.15 21.36 -2.12
C VAL A 93 -4.35 20.13 -1.26
N HIS A 94 -5.60 19.96 -0.80
CA HIS A 94 -6.02 18.76 -0.09
C HIS A 94 -6.51 17.70 -1.10
N VAL A 95 -5.79 16.58 -1.19
CA VAL A 95 -6.19 15.41 -1.99
C VAL A 95 -6.54 14.24 -1.07
N LYS A 96 -7.46 13.38 -1.52
CA LYS A 96 -7.88 12.19 -0.76
C LYS A 96 -7.44 10.93 -1.47
N VAL A 97 -6.55 10.17 -0.82
CA VAL A 97 -6.14 8.82 -1.20
C VAL A 97 -6.92 7.83 -0.32
N PHE A 98 -7.12 6.59 -0.77
CA PHE A 98 -7.58 5.53 0.15
C PHE A 98 -6.56 4.40 0.18
N VAL A 99 -6.26 3.91 1.39
CA VAL A 99 -5.23 2.89 1.62
C VAL A 99 -5.79 1.75 2.45
N GLY A 100 -5.37 0.52 2.17
CA GLY A 100 -5.70 -0.65 2.99
C GLY A 100 -4.56 -1.65 3.03
N PHE A 101 -4.24 -2.15 4.22
CA PHE A 101 -3.19 -3.15 4.45
C PHE A 101 -3.85 -4.50 4.69
N GLU A 102 -3.83 -5.35 3.68
CA GLU A 102 -4.54 -6.62 3.67
C GLU A 102 -3.66 -7.78 4.12
N TYR A 103 -4.12 -8.46 5.16
CA TYR A 103 -3.49 -9.65 5.70
C TYR A 103 -4.30 -10.89 5.32
N GLU A 104 -3.61 -12.00 5.09
CA GLU A 104 -4.20 -13.29 4.78
C GLU A 104 -3.55 -14.37 5.64
N CYS A 105 -4.34 -15.16 6.37
CA CYS A 105 -3.82 -16.29 7.16
C CYS A 105 -3.83 -17.59 6.36
N SER A 106 -3.15 -18.62 6.86
CA SER A 106 -3.10 -19.95 6.21
C SER A 106 -4.46 -20.66 6.08
N ARG A 107 -5.51 -20.17 6.73
CA ARG A 107 -6.90 -20.65 6.58
C ARG A 107 -7.69 -19.88 5.51
N GLY A 108 -7.09 -18.88 4.87
CA GLY A 108 -7.73 -18.04 3.87
C GLY A 108 -8.57 -16.88 4.42
N HIS A 109 -8.65 -16.68 5.74
CA HIS A 109 -9.29 -15.48 6.29
C HIS A 109 -8.43 -14.25 6.01
N ARG A 110 -9.10 -13.17 5.58
CA ARG A 110 -8.51 -11.91 5.18
C ARG A 110 -8.97 -10.78 6.08
N PHE A 111 -8.14 -9.79 6.30
CA PHE A 111 -8.53 -8.62 7.08
C PHE A 111 -7.65 -7.41 6.78
N MET A 112 -8.24 -6.21 6.79
CA MET A 112 -7.48 -4.97 6.79
C MET A 112 -7.08 -4.58 8.22
N MET A 113 -5.93 -3.93 8.39
CA MET A 113 -5.54 -3.31 9.65
C MET A 113 -6.03 -1.86 9.74
N GLN A 114 -6.38 -1.42 10.95
CA GLN A 114 -6.68 -0.03 11.30
C GLN A 114 -5.44 0.72 11.79
N SER A 115 -4.56 0.00 12.49
CA SER A 115 -3.30 0.48 13.08
C SER A 115 -2.35 -0.72 13.23
N PRO A 116 -1.08 -0.56 13.63
CA PRO A 116 -0.15 -1.68 13.78
C PRO A 116 -0.62 -2.80 14.74
N ASP A 117 -1.48 -2.44 15.68
CA ASP A 117 -1.94 -3.29 16.79
C ASP A 117 -3.40 -3.73 16.66
N LYS A 118 -4.15 -3.22 15.67
CA LYS A 118 -5.61 -3.41 15.60
C LYS A 118 -6.10 -3.75 14.20
N ILE A 119 -6.88 -4.84 14.12
CA ILE A 119 -7.65 -5.20 12.92
C ILE A 119 -8.79 -4.19 12.74
N LEU A 120 -8.99 -3.72 11.51
CA LEU A 120 -10.10 -2.85 11.15
C LEU A 120 -11.43 -3.57 11.35
N LYS A 121 -12.32 -2.95 12.11
CA LYS A 121 -13.69 -3.44 12.32
C LYS A 121 -14.66 -2.28 12.22
N HIS A 122 -15.32 -2.19 11.09
CA HIS A 122 -16.38 -1.22 10.85
C HIS A 122 -17.75 -1.91 10.85
N SER A 123 -18.69 -1.33 11.59
CA SER A 123 -20.10 -1.70 11.58
C SER A 123 -20.93 -0.45 11.36
N GLY A 124 -21.48 -0.26 10.17
CA GLY A 124 -22.29 0.89 9.84
C GLY A 124 -22.64 0.95 8.36
N PRO A 125 -23.64 1.77 7.99
CA PRO A 125 -23.98 2.02 6.59
C PRO A 125 -22.93 2.93 5.89
N TYR A 126 -22.19 3.71 6.68
CA TYR A 126 -21.15 4.61 6.20
C TYR A 126 -19.79 3.90 6.08
N GLY A 127 -18.74 4.62 5.68
CA GLY A 127 -17.36 4.08 5.72
C GLY A 127 -16.76 4.17 7.12
N PRO A 128 -15.57 3.60 7.36
CA PRO A 128 -14.81 3.85 8.57
C PRO A 128 -14.55 5.35 8.75
N THR A 129 -14.63 5.81 10.01
CA THR A 129 -14.31 7.18 10.40
C THR A 129 -12.82 7.38 10.64
N ASP A 130 -12.10 6.29 10.91
CA ASP A 130 -10.65 6.29 11.08
C ASP A 130 -9.94 6.69 9.79
N ASP A 131 -8.85 7.43 9.90
CA ASP A 131 -7.97 7.76 8.78
C ASP A 131 -6.85 6.71 8.62
N ALA A 132 -6.07 6.86 7.55
CA ALA A 132 -4.96 5.98 7.23
C ALA A 132 -3.63 6.38 7.90
N GLU A 133 -3.56 7.47 8.66
CA GLU A 133 -2.27 7.96 9.22
C GLU A 133 -1.65 6.90 10.13
N ALA A 134 -2.48 6.23 10.93
CA ALA A 134 -2.02 5.17 11.82
C ALA A 134 -1.27 4.04 11.09
N VAL A 135 -1.68 3.66 9.87
CA VAL A 135 -1.03 2.59 9.08
C VAL A 135 0.07 3.10 8.16
N LEU A 136 0.17 4.41 7.94
CA LEU A 136 1.17 5.03 7.07
C LEU A 136 2.38 5.57 7.84
N ASP A 137 2.15 6.11 9.05
CA ASP A 137 3.17 6.76 9.88
C ASP A 137 3.79 5.86 10.95
N ASN A 138 3.32 4.61 11.05
CA ASN A 138 3.87 3.60 11.94
C ASN A 138 4.37 2.38 11.17
N ASP A 139 5.37 1.71 11.74
CA ASP A 139 5.81 0.42 11.20
C ASP A 139 4.68 -0.60 11.37
N MET A 140 4.25 -1.18 10.26
CA MET A 140 3.19 -2.18 10.26
C MET A 140 3.78 -3.57 10.44
N PRO A 141 3.15 -4.50 11.18
CA PRO A 141 3.69 -5.84 11.33
C PRO A 141 3.66 -6.61 10.01
N LEU A 142 4.68 -7.41 9.70
CA LEU A 142 4.62 -8.28 8.51
C LEU A 142 3.58 -9.39 8.72
N MET A 143 3.45 -9.88 9.95
CA MET A 143 2.45 -10.87 10.34
C MET A 143 1.69 -10.45 11.60
N PHE A 144 0.38 -10.69 11.64
CA PHE A 144 -0.48 -10.30 12.74
C PHE A 144 -1.45 -11.44 13.16
N PRO A 145 -1.75 -11.64 14.46
CA PRO A 145 -2.71 -12.65 14.91
C PRO A 145 -4.10 -12.51 14.29
N CYS A 146 -4.55 -13.55 13.58
CA CYS A 146 -5.90 -13.63 13.03
C CYS A 146 -6.94 -13.90 14.13
N SER A 147 -8.11 -13.28 14.01
CA SER A 147 -9.31 -13.56 14.83
C SER A 147 -10.04 -14.87 14.48
N CYS A 148 -9.42 -15.73 13.66
CA CYS A 148 -9.91 -17.01 13.16
C CYS A 148 -10.29 -18.01 14.26
N ARG A 149 -9.67 -17.89 15.44
CA ARG A 149 -9.77 -18.80 16.58
C ARG A 149 -9.73 -17.98 17.86
N SER A 150 -10.48 -18.42 18.87
CA SER A 150 -10.53 -17.72 20.16
C SER A 150 -9.36 -18.09 21.08
N ASN A 151 -8.78 -19.28 20.90
CA ASN A 151 -7.75 -19.82 21.78
C ASN A 151 -6.35 -19.72 21.15
N ARG A 152 -5.33 -19.45 21.96
CA ARG A 152 -3.91 -19.39 21.54
C ARG A 152 -3.33 -20.78 21.22
N PRO A 153 -2.26 -20.89 20.40
CA PRO A 153 -1.61 -19.84 19.61
C PRO A 153 -2.36 -19.42 18.33
N PHE A 154 -2.65 -18.14 18.09
CA PHE A 154 -3.43 -17.74 16.90
C PHE A 154 -2.75 -18.10 15.57
N TYR A 155 -3.53 -18.35 14.51
CA TYR A 155 -2.99 -18.32 13.15
C TYR A 155 -2.52 -16.90 12.84
N LEU A 156 -1.36 -16.75 12.23
CA LEU A 156 -0.86 -15.45 11.80
C LEU A 156 -1.34 -15.18 10.37
N GLY A 157 -1.94 -14.01 10.17
CA GLY A 157 -2.14 -13.42 8.86
C GLY A 157 -0.86 -12.72 8.42
N GLN A 158 -0.41 -12.94 7.19
CA GLN A 158 0.72 -12.23 6.59
C GLN A 158 0.21 -11.07 5.74
N LEU A 159 0.90 -9.93 5.76
CA LEU A 159 0.61 -8.83 4.84
C LEU A 159 0.85 -9.32 3.41
N MET A 160 -0.23 -9.44 2.63
CA MET A 160 -0.18 -9.94 1.26
C MET A 160 -0.36 -8.83 0.24
N ARG A 161 -1.13 -7.79 0.57
CA ARG A 161 -1.52 -6.76 -0.39
C ARG A 161 -1.64 -5.40 0.29
N ILE A 162 -1.17 -4.36 -0.39
CA ILE A 162 -1.51 -2.97 -0.06
C ILE A 162 -2.37 -2.41 -1.19
N HIS A 163 -3.53 -1.92 -0.79
CA HIS A 163 -4.53 -1.34 -1.66
C HIS A 163 -4.33 0.16 -1.68
N VAL A 164 -4.19 0.76 -2.87
CA VAL A 164 -4.02 2.22 -3.01
C VAL A 164 -4.96 2.75 -4.07
N VAL A 165 -5.77 3.73 -3.70
CA VAL A 165 -6.71 4.39 -4.61
C VAL A 165 -6.22 5.81 -4.83
N THR A 166 -5.71 6.07 -6.02
CA THR A 166 -5.11 7.36 -6.33
C THR A 166 -6.18 8.40 -6.64
N PRO A 167 -5.97 9.66 -6.26
CA PRO A 167 -6.97 10.70 -6.41
C PRO A 167 -7.13 11.09 -7.88
N LYS A 168 -8.27 11.71 -8.19
CA LYS A 168 -8.54 12.33 -9.49
C LYS A 168 -7.93 13.74 -9.56
N ALA A 169 -6.64 13.82 -9.29
CA ALA A 169 -5.86 15.05 -9.23
C ALA A 169 -4.49 14.81 -9.88
N PRO A 170 -3.81 15.87 -10.37
CA PRO A 170 -2.49 15.77 -11.02
C PRO A 170 -1.40 15.62 -9.95
N VAL A 171 -1.45 14.51 -9.22
CA VAL A 171 -0.48 14.12 -8.20
C VAL A 171 0.11 12.77 -8.56
N VAL A 172 1.32 12.52 -8.09
CA VAL A 172 2.01 11.24 -8.19
C VAL A 172 2.00 10.60 -6.81
N VAL A 173 1.52 9.36 -6.73
CA VAL A 173 1.63 8.55 -5.52
C VAL A 173 2.80 7.60 -5.71
N GLN A 174 3.80 7.65 -4.84
CA GLN A 174 4.99 6.80 -4.90
C GLN A 174 4.90 5.70 -3.84
N VAL A 175 5.35 4.48 -4.17
CA VAL A 175 5.40 3.35 -3.23
C VAL A 175 6.80 2.75 -3.18
N GLN A 176 7.35 2.58 -1.98
CA GLN A 176 8.67 2.01 -1.75
C GLN A 176 8.62 1.09 -0.51
N PRO A 177 8.08 -0.13 -0.65
CA PRO A 177 7.90 -1.02 0.48
C PRO A 177 9.26 -1.55 0.94
N ARG A 178 9.51 -1.47 2.23
CA ARG A 178 10.69 -2.06 2.88
C ARG A 178 10.23 -2.98 3.99
N ILE A 179 10.80 -4.17 4.10
CA ILE A 179 10.30 -5.24 4.96
C ILE A 179 11.46 -5.84 5.74
N GLN A 180 11.25 -6.10 7.02
CA GLN A 180 12.16 -6.86 7.87
C GLN A 180 11.39 -7.98 8.56
N ILE A 181 11.75 -9.23 8.30
CA ILE A 181 10.96 -10.40 8.70
C ILE A 181 11.12 -10.78 10.18
N GLN A 182 12.35 -10.70 10.69
CA GLN A 182 12.66 -10.89 12.10
C GLN A 182 13.38 -9.65 12.60
N SER A 183 12.96 -9.11 13.73
CA SER A 183 13.65 -7.96 14.36
C SER A 183 15.13 -8.25 14.64
N ALA A 184 15.51 -9.53 14.79
CA ALA A 184 16.87 -10.00 15.04
C ALA A 184 17.72 -10.27 13.79
N GLN A 185 17.11 -10.49 12.62
CA GLN A 185 17.84 -10.68 11.35
C GLN A 185 17.88 -9.32 10.65
N SER A 186 19.07 -8.76 10.44
CA SER A 186 19.27 -7.40 9.89
C SER A 186 18.97 -7.26 8.39
N ILE A 187 18.30 -8.24 7.79
CA ILE A 187 18.01 -8.26 6.35
C ILE A 187 16.75 -7.42 6.09
N ILE A 188 16.89 -6.44 5.20
CA ILE A 188 15.80 -5.61 4.72
C ILE A 188 15.52 -6.01 3.27
N PHE A 189 14.27 -6.38 2.99
CA PHE A 189 13.78 -6.63 1.65
C PHE A 189 13.14 -5.37 1.11
N ASP A 190 13.43 -5.04 -0.15
CA ASP A 190 12.78 -3.98 -0.90
C ASP A 190 12.43 -4.47 -2.31
N THR A 191 11.89 -3.58 -3.13
CA THR A 191 11.49 -3.89 -4.51
C THR A 191 12.66 -4.01 -5.48
N GLY A 192 13.87 -3.57 -5.11
CA GLY A 192 14.99 -3.37 -6.04
C GLY A 192 14.73 -2.34 -7.15
N ILE A 193 13.55 -1.72 -7.16
CA ILE A 193 13.11 -0.70 -8.11
C ILE A 193 12.95 0.59 -7.32
N ASP A 194 13.73 1.59 -7.74
CA ASP A 194 13.57 2.95 -7.26
C ASP A 194 12.35 3.62 -7.92
N ASP A 195 11.62 4.40 -7.13
CA ASP A 195 10.55 5.28 -7.60
C ASP A 195 9.37 4.58 -8.33
N ILE A 196 8.68 3.66 -7.66
CA ILE A 196 7.42 3.09 -8.20
C ILE A 196 6.33 4.16 -8.13
N GLN A 197 6.01 4.76 -9.28
CA GLN A 197 4.97 5.77 -9.42
C GLN A 197 3.63 5.14 -9.82
N LEU A 198 2.59 5.44 -9.04
CA LEU A 198 1.21 5.04 -9.31
C LEU A 198 0.49 6.14 -10.08
N GLU A 199 -0.12 5.78 -11.21
CA GLU A 199 -0.92 6.72 -11.99
C GLU A 199 -2.15 7.21 -11.22
N SER A 200 -2.54 8.46 -11.47
CA SER A 200 -3.73 9.10 -10.91
C SER A 200 -5.04 8.43 -11.36
N SER A 201 -6.11 8.56 -10.58
CA SER A 201 -7.45 8.04 -10.89
C SER A 201 -7.56 6.52 -11.09
N LYS A 202 -6.73 5.73 -10.40
CA LYS A 202 -6.70 4.26 -10.53
C LYS A 202 -6.76 3.58 -9.16
N TYR A 203 -7.00 2.27 -9.20
CA TYR A 203 -6.94 1.39 -8.05
C TYR A 203 -5.79 0.40 -8.22
N TRP A 204 -4.83 0.47 -7.32
CA TRP A 204 -3.59 -0.29 -7.34
C TRP A 204 -3.58 -1.32 -6.21
N ILE A 205 -3.06 -2.51 -6.52
CA ILE A 205 -2.83 -3.56 -5.53
C ILE A 205 -1.34 -3.92 -5.58
N VAL A 206 -0.61 -3.48 -4.57
CA VAL A 206 0.80 -3.82 -4.37
C VAL A 206 0.85 -5.17 -3.67
N ARG A 207 1.25 -6.24 -4.37
CA ARG A 207 1.23 -7.60 -3.83
C ARG A 207 2.61 -8.00 -3.31
N PHE A 208 2.64 -8.39 -2.05
CA PHE A 208 3.85 -8.80 -1.35
C PHE A 208 4.18 -10.28 -1.62
N PRO A 209 5.47 -10.68 -1.53
CA PRO A 209 5.86 -12.08 -1.61
C PRO A 209 5.17 -12.92 -0.53
N TYR A 210 4.77 -14.14 -0.90
CA TYR A 210 4.32 -15.13 0.08
C TYR A 210 5.50 -15.73 0.86
N ALA A 211 6.60 -16.04 0.16
CA ALA A 211 7.82 -16.57 0.74
C ALA A 211 8.98 -15.60 0.50
N TYR A 212 9.89 -15.54 1.46
CA TYR A 212 11.10 -14.72 1.39
C TYR A 212 12.31 -15.63 1.40
N TYR A 213 13.36 -15.23 0.69
CA TYR A 213 14.58 -16.02 0.53
C TYR A 213 15.79 -15.18 0.90
N ALA A 214 16.66 -15.69 1.77
CA ALA A 214 17.97 -15.10 2.04
C ALA A 214 19.05 -15.90 1.30
N MET A 215 20.21 -15.29 1.08
CA MET A 215 21.35 -15.91 0.36
C MET A 215 21.69 -17.34 0.83
N SER A 216 21.48 -17.64 2.12
CA SER A 216 21.79 -18.94 2.71
C SER A 216 20.65 -19.95 2.67
N ALA A 217 19.38 -19.50 2.71
CA ALA A 217 18.22 -20.37 2.87
C ALA A 217 16.88 -19.62 2.69
N PRO A 218 15.79 -20.33 2.36
CA PRO A 218 14.44 -19.78 2.48
C PRO A 218 14.14 -19.38 3.94
N ILE A 219 13.45 -18.26 4.11
CA ILE A 219 13.00 -17.79 5.42
C ILE A 219 11.58 -18.31 5.65
N TYR A 220 11.46 -19.26 6.58
CA TYR A 220 10.17 -19.80 6.97
C TYR A 220 9.46 -18.87 7.96
N LEU A 221 8.37 -18.28 7.49
CA LEU A 221 7.47 -17.51 8.33
C LEU A 221 6.66 -18.42 9.25
N ARG A 222 6.54 -18.04 10.52
CA ARG A 222 5.70 -18.76 11.49
C ARG A 222 4.23 -18.69 11.07
N ARG A 223 3.55 -19.82 11.04
CA ARG A 223 2.11 -19.88 10.75
C ARG A 223 1.23 -19.57 11.95
N GLU A 224 1.76 -19.77 13.16
CA GLU A 224 1.05 -19.55 14.41
C GLU A 224 1.90 -18.71 15.38
N GLY A 225 1.23 -17.94 16.23
CA GLY A 225 1.86 -17.08 17.21
C GLY A 225 0.85 -16.27 18.01
N ASN A 226 1.33 -15.68 19.11
CA ASN A 226 0.51 -14.85 20.00
C ASN A 226 0.66 -13.35 19.74
N HIS A 227 1.68 -12.95 18.98
CA HIS A 227 2.08 -11.56 18.81
C HIS A 227 2.38 -11.29 17.34
N ALA A 228 2.40 -10.00 16.99
CA ALA A 228 2.84 -9.56 15.67
C ALA A 228 4.33 -9.89 15.45
N VAL A 229 4.70 -10.18 14.20
CA VAL A 229 6.06 -10.60 13.83
C VAL A 229 6.51 -9.85 12.59
N GLY A 230 7.78 -9.45 12.59
CA GLY A 230 8.38 -8.66 11.51
C GLY A 230 7.77 -7.26 11.42
N LYS A 231 8.29 -6.48 10.49
CA LYS A 231 7.82 -5.12 10.24
C LYS A 231 7.93 -4.76 8.77
N VAL A 232 7.02 -3.91 8.34
CA VAL A 232 7.03 -3.18 7.09
C VAL A 232 7.18 -1.73 7.48
N PHE A 233 8.23 -1.09 6.98
CA PHE A 233 8.61 0.24 7.44
C PHE A 233 7.55 1.27 7.06
N LYS A 234 7.29 2.21 7.97
CA LYS A 234 6.44 3.37 7.73
C LYS A 234 6.91 4.22 6.55
N LYS A 235 6.06 5.15 6.11
CA LYS A 235 6.34 6.13 5.05
C LYS A 235 6.73 5.50 3.72
N MET A 236 6.27 4.26 3.48
CA MET A 236 6.47 3.60 2.20
C MET A 236 5.61 4.20 1.08
N ILE A 237 4.54 4.93 1.43
CA ILE A 237 3.68 5.61 0.46
C ILE A 237 3.86 7.12 0.65
N THR A 238 4.13 7.83 -0.43
CA THR A 238 4.21 9.29 -0.43
C THR A 238 3.38 9.87 -1.57
N VAL A 239 2.93 11.12 -1.43
CA VAL A 239 2.17 11.84 -2.47
C VAL A 239 2.87 13.14 -2.77
N LYS A 240 3.09 13.42 -4.06
CA LYS A 240 3.76 14.63 -4.54
C LYS A 240 2.95 15.29 -5.66
N SER A 241 3.14 16.59 -5.84
CA SER A 241 2.60 17.29 -7.01
C SER A 241 3.24 16.74 -8.29
N LYS A 242 2.44 16.60 -9.37
CA LYS A 242 2.97 16.35 -10.72
C LYS A 242 3.25 17.67 -11.47
N LEU A 243 2.77 18.80 -10.94
CA LEU A 243 2.80 20.14 -11.53
C LEU A 243 3.86 21.01 -10.88
#